data_AF-A0A497LRT8-F1
#
_entry.id   AF-A0A497LRT8-F1
#
_cell.length_a   1.000
_cell.length_b   1.000
_cell.length_c   1.000
_cell.angle_alpha   90.00
_cell.angle_beta   90.00
_cell.angle_gamma   90.00
#
_symmetry.space_group_name_H-M   'P 1'
#
loop_
_entity.id
_entity.type
_entity.pdbx_description
1 polymer ?
#
loop_
_entity_poly.entity_id
_entity_poly.type
_entity_poly.pdbx_seq_one_letter_code
_entity_poly.pdbx_strand_id
1 'polypeptide(L)' 'MEELRDENGQLIAVVMPLQGKILIEDLGNMLRVAETTMKKIVKQRGIKHSYIGQKWVVDLEDFWSKTERV' A
#
# COMPACT_ATOMS: atom_id res chain seq x y z
N MET A 1 10.80 -1.62 14.06
CA MET A 1 9.34 -1.58 14.10
C MET A 1 9.00 -0.71 15.28
N GLU A 2 8.34 0.42 15.05
CA GLU A 2 8.08 1.42 16.10
C GLU A 2 6.58 1.39 16.44
N GLU A 3 6.25 1.35 17.72
CA GLU A 3 4.88 1.27 18.20
C GLU A 3 4.48 2.62 18.81
N LEU A 4 3.39 3.19 18.34
CA LEU A 4 2.79 4.39 18.92
C LEU A 4 1.79 3.96 19.99
N ARG A 5 2.02 4.45 21.19
CA ARG A 5 1.22 4.17 22.39
C ARG A 5 0.63 5.46 22.94
N ASP A 6 -0.56 5.38 23.51
CA ASP A 6 -1.20 6.52 24.16
C ASP A 6 -0.59 6.82 25.53
N GLU A 7 -1.13 7.84 26.19
CA GLU A 7 -0.72 8.27 27.53
C GLU A 7 -0.93 7.19 28.61
N ASN A 8 -1.75 6.17 28.31
CA ASN A 8 -2.04 5.03 29.17
C ASN A 8 -1.21 3.78 28.79
N GLY A 9 -0.32 3.89 27.82
CA GLY A 9 0.49 2.78 27.31
C GLY A 9 -0.27 1.81 26.38
N GLN A 10 -1.53 2.11 26.03
CA GLN A 10 -2.34 1.34 25.10
C GLN A 10 -1.82 1.51 23.68
N LEU A 11 -1.70 0.41 22.94
CA LEU A 11 -1.23 0.42 21.56
C LEU A 11 -2.25 1.12 20.65
N ILE A 12 -1.87 2.25 20.06
CA ILE A 12 -2.71 3.00 19.10
C ILE A 12 -2.40 2.54 17.67
N ALA A 13 -1.11 2.41 17.33
CA ALA A 13 -0.68 2.07 15.97
C ALA A 13 0.73 1.47 15.96
N VAL A 14 1.05 0.74 14.89
CA VAL A 14 2.40 0.25 14.60
C VAL A 14 2.90 0.97 13.35
N VAL A 15 3.99 1.72 13.49
CA VAL A 15 4.70 2.35 12.37
C VAL A 15 5.58 1.28 11.73
N MET A 16 5.10 0.78 10.60
CA MET A 16 5.88 -0.08 9.72
C MET A 16 6.57 0.80 8.67
N PRO A 17 7.91 0.75 8.55
CA PRO A 17 8.60 1.38 7.43
C PRO A 17 8.21 0.62 6.17
N LEU A 18 7.25 1.15 5.42
CA LEU A 18 6.86 0.64 4.11
C LEU A 18 7.92 1.05 3.08
N GLN A 19 9.16 0.60 3.24
CA GLN A 19 10.23 0.84 2.28
C GLN A 19 9.75 0.44 0.87
N GLY A 20 9.45 1.43 0.04
CA GLY A 20 8.89 1.23 -1.29
C GLY A 20 7.54 0.51 -1.33
N LYS A 21 6.72 0.55 -0.27
CA LYS A 21 5.41 -0.10 -0.24
C LYS A 21 4.31 0.88 0.17
N ILE A 22 3.07 0.61 -0.19
CA ILE A 22 1.93 1.48 0.14
C ILE A 22 0.63 0.68 0.18
N LEU A 23 -0.35 1.09 0.99
CA LEU A 23 -1.69 0.53 0.90
C LEU A 23 -2.31 0.89 -0.46
N ILE A 24 -3.06 -0.05 -1.05
CA ILE A 24 -3.66 0.17 -2.37
C ILE A 24 -4.68 1.33 -2.37
N GLU A 25 -5.34 1.54 -1.23
CA GLU A 25 -6.28 2.65 -1.00
C GLU A 25 -5.55 4.00 -1.07
N ASP A 26 -4.42 4.11 -0.38
CA ASP A 26 -3.60 5.33 -0.37
C ASP A 26 -3.00 5.61 -1.76
N LEU A 27 -2.52 4.57 -2.45
CA LEU A 27 -2.03 4.69 -3.83
C LEU A 27 -3.14 5.17 -4.78
N GLY A 28 -4.34 4.61 -4.65
CA GLY A 28 -5.52 5.04 -5.41
C GLY A 28 -5.86 6.51 -5.15
N ASN A 29 -5.86 6.92 -3.88
CA ASN A 29 -6.11 8.31 -3.49
C ASN A 29 -5.07 9.27 -4.08
N MET A 30 -3.78 8.92 -4.00
CA MET A 30 -2.70 9.73 -4.58
C MET A 30 -2.86 9.94 -6.09
N LEU A 31 -3.28 8.89 -6.81
CA LEU A 31 -3.45 8.92 -8.26
C LEU A 31 -4.86 9.33 -8.71
N ARG A 32 -5.77 9.61 -7.76
CA ARG A 32 -7.19 9.88 -8.01
C ARG A 32 -7.87 8.76 -8.81
N VAL A 33 -7.54 7.51 -8.50
CA VAL A 33 -8.10 6.30 -9.10
C VAL A 33 -8.82 5.48 -8.03
N ALA A 34 -10.04 5.05 -8.34
CA ALA A 34 -10.82 4.20 -7.43
C ALA A 34 -10.07 2.91 -7.08
N GLU A 35 -10.16 2.48 -5.82
CA GLU A 35 -9.46 1.30 -5.29
C GLU A 35 -9.76 0.02 -6.11
N THR A 36 -11.00 -0.16 -6.55
CA THR A 36 -11.41 -1.30 -7.38
C THR A 36 -10.69 -1.32 -8.72
N THR A 37 -10.49 -0.15 -9.33
CA THR A 37 -9.70 0.02 -10.56
C THR A 37 -8.22 -0.22 -10.27
N MET A 38 -7.70 0.26 -9.15
CA MET A 38 -6.30 -0.02 -8.79
C MET A 38 -6.02 -1.49 -8.58
N LYS A 39 -6.91 -2.21 -7.90
CA LYS A 39 -6.83 -3.67 -7.75
C LYS A 39 -6.80 -4.39 -9.10
N LYS A 40 -7.57 -3.91 -10.08
CA LYS A 40 -7.53 -4.46 -11.45
C LYS A 40 -6.19 -4.21 -12.12
N ILE A 41 -5.66 -2.99 -12.06
CA ILE A 41 -4.35 -2.63 -12.63
C ILE A 41 -3.24 -3.51 -12.03
N VAL A 42 -3.19 -3.61 -10.70
CA VAL A 42 -2.20 -4.43 -9.98
C VAL A 42 -2.25 -5.89 -10.45
N LYS A 43 -3.44 -6.48 -10.55
CA LYS A 43 -3.60 -7.86 -11.04
C LYS A 43 -3.22 -8.01 -12.51
N GLN A 44 -3.74 -7.15 -13.38
CA GLN A 44 -3.55 -7.25 -14.83
C GLN A 44 -2.10 -7.04 -15.26
N ARG A 45 -1.38 -6.14 -14.59
CA ARG A 45 0.04 -5.87 -14.85
C ARG A 45 0.97 -6.80 -14.08
N GLY A 46 0.44 -7.70 -13.24
CA GLY A 46 1.22 -8.61 -12.42
C GLY A 46 2.14 -7.86 -11.44
N ILE A 47 1.66 -6.76 -10.86
CA ILE A 47 2.42 -5.94 -9.91
C ILE A 47 2.52 -6.66 -8.56
N LYS A 48 3.71 -6.66 -7.97
CA LYS A 48 4.01 -7.26 -6.66
C LYS A 48 3.15 -6.60 -5.59
N HIS A 49 2.42 -7.44 -4.86
CA HIS A 49 1.58 -7.01 -3.75
C HIS A 49 1.50 -8.11 -2.69
N SER A 50 1.14 -7.73 -1.47
CA SER A 50 0.96 -8.61 -0.32
C SER A 50 -0.29 -8.21 0.46
N TYR A 51 -0.71 -9.07 1.39
CA TYR A 51 -1.83 -8.80 2.30
C TYR A 51 -1.32 -8.58 3.72
N ILE A 52 -1.79 -7.51 4.37
CA ILE A 52 -1.57 -7.26 5.80
C ILE A 52 -2.93 -7.00 6.44
N GLY A 53 -3.37 -7.88 7.33
CA GLY A 53 -4.66 -7.72 8.02
C GLY A 53 -5.85 -7.51 7.07
N GLN A 54 -5.86 -8.24 5.94
CA GLN A 54 -6.83 -8.12 4.82
C GLN A 54 -6.66 -6.90 3.89
N LYS A 55 -5.75 -5.97 4.20
CA LYS A 55 -5.44 -4.84 3.33
C LYS A 55 -4.40 -5.22 2.28
N TRP A 56 -4.57 -4.72 1.06
CA TRP A 56 -3.59 -4.87 -0.01
C TRP A 56 -2.47 -3.85 0.16
N VAL A 57 -1.24 -4.32 0.11
CA VAL A 57 -0.03 -3.52 0.11
C VAL A 57 0.69 -3.74 -1.21
N VAL A 58 0.94 -2.67 -1.94
CA VAL A 58 1.56 -2.66 -3.27
C VAL A 58 3.03 -2.27 -3.14
N ASP A 59 3.91 -2.93 -3.88
CA ASP A 59 5.30 -2.52 -4.07
C ASP A 59 5.37 -1.38 -5.10
N LEU A 60 5.81 -0.20 -4.67
CA LEU A 60 5.85 1.02 -5.46
C LEU A 60 6.88 0.94 -6.61
N GLU A 61 8.04 0.33 -6.39
CA GLU A 61 9.07 0.22 -7.43
C GLU A 61 8.60 -0.71 -8.56
N ASP A 62 8.04 -1.86 -8.20
CA ASP A 62 7.42 -2.77 -9.17
C ASP A 62 6.18 -2.15 -9.84
N PHE A 63 5.41 -1.32 -9.11
CA PHE A 63 4.29 -0.57 -9.66
C PHE A 63 4.74 0.42 -10.75
N TRP A 64 5.69 1.30 -10.45
CA TRP A 64 6.17 2.31 -11.39
C TRP A 64 6.83 1.67 -12.61
N SER A 65 7.71 0.70 -12.42
CA SER A 65 8.38 0.02 -13.55
C SER A 65 7.42 -0.68 -14.52
N LYS A 66 6.24 -1.10 -14.05
CA LYS A 66 5.19 -1.74 -14.88
C LYS A 66 4.12 -0.79 -15.38
N THR A 67 4.15 0.48 -14.97
CA THR A 67 3.20 1.53 -15.37
C THR A 67 3.83 2.69 -16.14
N GLU A 68 5.15 2.85 -16.13
CA GLU A 68 5.93 3.86 -16.88
C GLU A 68 5.81 3.78 -18.42
N ARG A 69 5.13 2.76 -18.97
CA ARG A 69 4.96 2.57 -20.43
C ARG A 69 3.57 2.98 -20.95
N VAL A 70 2.97 4.04 -20.42
CA VAL A 70 1.74 4.63 -20.96
C VAL A 70 1.95 6.09 -21.30
#